data_AF-A0A9X2E8H2-F1
#
_entry.id   AF-A0A9X2E8H2-F1
#
_cell.length_a   1.000
_cell.length_b   1.000
_cell.length_c   1.000
_cell.angle_alpha   90.00
_cell.angle_beta   90.00
_cell.angle_gamma   90.00
#
_symmetry.space_group_name_H-M   'P 1'
#
loop_
_entity.id
_entity.type
_entity.pdbx_description
1 polymer ?
#
loop_
_entity_poly.entity_id
_entity_poly.type
_entity_poly.pdbx_seq_one_letter_code
_entity_poly.pdbx_strand_id
1 'polypeptide(L)'
;MKWVLTPDEFTHVWATETGLDRRPYPVNMIPAATARTESEYAALGLRHRYARNTDPDLTAALLLCARTDATTITISGERSDGAEPERILAFAAVVHHHAGILIGRPDAVVVRVCHARALGDELVEVIGSAPPGRHGAMREPQEAVLDSEDKPPYRTHGHRNAARFRRKLRDPVNSRGFITVTVAPDNPISPPTRHRTWLDFTGDGRYLLTTAADLSLTPCDDADLANHLTRLACIQ
;
A
#
# COMPACT_ATOMS: atom_id res chain seq x y z
N MET A 1 1.61 -16.17 10.37
CA MET A 1 1.26 -17.29 9.44
C MET A 1 1.25 -16.77 8.01
N LYS A 2 1.48 -17.64 7.01
CA LYS A 2 1.57 -17.25 5.60
C LYS A 2 1.00 -18.34 4.70
N TRP A 3 0.15 -17.94 3.76
CA TRP A 3 -0.37 -18.77 2.67
C TRP A 3 -0.01 -18.14 1.33
N VAL A 4 0.24 -18.96 0.33
CA VAL A 4 0.48 -18.53 -1.05
C VAL A 4 -0.50 -19.27 -1.93
N LEU A 5 -1.38 -18.51 -2.58
CA LEU A 5 -2.44 -19.02 -3.43
C LEU A 5 -2.23 -18.50 -4.84
N THR A 6 -2.54 -19.31 -5.85
CA THR A 6 -2.68 -18.80 -7.22
C THR A 6 -3.88 -17.83 -7.30
N PRO A 7 -3.98 -16.99 -8.36
CA PRO A 7 -5.13 -16.10 -8.51
C PRO A 7 -6.48 -16.83 -8.53
N ASP A 8 -6.57 -17.98 -9.20
CA ASP A 8 -7.79 -18.80 -9.23
C ASP A 8 -8.15 -19.37 -7.85
N GLU A 9 -7.15 -19.89 -7.12
CA GLU A 9 -7.33 -20.38 -5.76
C GLU A 9 -7.78 -19.25 -4.83
N PHE A 10 -7.13 -18.09 -4.87
CA PHE A 10 -7.50 -16.96 -4.03
C PHE A 10 -8.92 -16.49 -4.33
N THR A 11 -9.29 -16.33 -5.60
CA THR A 11 -10.66 -15.93 -5.96
C THR A 11 -11.69 -16.94 -5.47
N HIS A 12 -11.41 -18.24 -5.58
CA HIS A 12 -12.31 -19.28 -5.08
C HIS A 12 -12.46 -19.26 -3.56
N VAL A 13 -11.34 -19.24 -2.83
CA VAL A 13 -11.34 -19.26 -1.36
C VAL A 13 -11.93 -17.97 -0.80
N TRP A 14 -11.60 -16.81 -1.40
CA TRP A 14 -12.18 -15.53 -0.99
C TRP A 14 -13.72 -15.55 -1.04
N ALA A 15 -14.28 -15.96 -2.18
CA ALA A 15 -15.74 -16.03 -2.33
C ALA A 15 -16.36 -17.07 -1.38
N THR A 16 -15.71 -18.22 -1.20
CA THR A 16 -16.22 -19.31 -0.35
C THR A 16 -16.22 -18.96 1.13
N GLU A 17 -15.14 -18.33 1.62
CA GLU A 17 -14.97 -18.02 3.04
C GLU A 17 -15.70 -16.73 3.45
N THR A 18 -15.62 -15.69 2.62
CA THR A 18 -16.16 -14.36 2.95
C THR A 18 -17.59 -14.14 2.46
N GLY A 19 -18.03 -14.92 1.45
CA GLY A 19 -19.30 -14.68 0.75
C GLY A 19 -19.28 -13.44 -0.15
N LEU A 20 -18.12 -12.82 -0.38
CA LEU A 20 -17.98 -11.62 -1.19
C LEU A 20 -17.38 -11.96 -2.57
N ASP A 21 -18.01 -11.49 -3.63
CA ASP A 21 -17.47 -11.66 -4.99
C ASP A 21 -16.29 -10.71 -5.26
N ARG A 22 -16.32 -9.52 -4.65
CA ARG A 22 -15.32 -8.49 -4.88
C ARG A 22 -14.15 -8.62 -3.90
N ARG A 23 -12.95 -8.84 -4.47
CA ARG A 23 -11.68 -8.78 -3.73
C ARG A 23 -11.36 -7.34 -3.30
N PRO A 24 -10.63 -7.11 -2.20
CA PRO A 24 -10.27 -5.76 -1.74
C PRO A 24 -9.35 -5.04 -2.73
N TYR A 25 -9.49 -3.72 -2.84
CA TYR A 25 -8.48 -2.89 -3.51
C TYR A 25 -7.23 -2.80 -2.63
N PRO A 26 -6.01 -2.94 -3.18
CA PRO A 26 -5.65 -3.02 -4.60
C PRO A 26 -5.48 -4.44 -5.16
N VAL A 27 -5.70 -5.48 -4.35
CA VAL A 27 -5.53 -6.88 -4.74
C VAL A 27 -6.48 -7.28 -5.88
N ASN A 28 -7.63 -6.64 -5.99
CA ASN A 28 -8.54 -6.80 -7.12
C ASN A 28 -7.96 -6.41 -8.49
N MET A 29 -6.82 -5.72 -8.54
CA MET A 29 -6.14 -5.35 -9.79
C MET A 29 -5.32 -6.50 -10.41
N ILE A 30 -5.09 -7.58 -9.66
CA ILE A 30 -4.51 -8.82 -10.19
C ILE A 30 -5.59 -9.52 -11.02
N PRO A 31 -5.26 -10.27 -12.07
CA PRO A 31 -6.23 -11.15 -12.73
C PRO A 31 -7.05 -11.96 -11.72
N ALA A 32 -8.36 -12.08 -11.96
CA ALA A 32 -9.26 -12.86 -11.08
C ALA A 32 -9.15 -14.36 -11.34
N ALA A 33 -8.82 -14.74 -12.57
CA ALA A 33 -8.65 -16.11 -12.99
C ALA A 33 -7.53 -16.17 -14.02
N THR A 34 -6.75 -17.26 -13.98
CA THR A 34 -5.86 -17.65 -15.07
C THR A 34 -6.54 -18.66 -15.99
N ALA A 35 -7.49 -19.44 -15.47
CA ALA A 35 -8.36 -20.31 -16.26
C ALA A 35 -9.28 -19.47 -17.16
N ARG A 36 -9.30 -19.81 -18.45
CA ARG A 36 -10.08 -19.13 -19.49
C ARG A 36 -11.36 -19.87 -19.85
N THR A 37 -11.45 -21.15 -19.47
CA THR A 37 -12.62 -22.00 -19.74
C THR A 37 -13.13 -22.67 -18.47
N GLU A 38 -14.40 -23.08 -18.49
CA GLU A 38 -14.99 -23.83 -17.38
C GLU A 38 -14.31 -25.19 -17.17
N SER A 39 -13.85 -25.83 -18.25
CA SER A 39 -13.10 -27.08 -18.18
C SER A 39 -11.73 -26.91 -17.51
N GLU A 40 -11.00 -25.85 -17.84
CA GLU A 40 -9.74 -25.50 -17.16
C GLU A 40 -9.97 -25.23 -15.67
N TYR A 41 -11.03 -24.48 -15.35
CA TYR A 41 -11.39 -24.19 -13.95
C TYR A 41 -11.78 -25.46 -13.18
N ALA A 42 -12.57 -26.36 -13.78
CA ALA A 42 -12.95 -27.63 -13.19
C ALA A 42 -11.73 -28.53 -12.94
N ALA A 43 -10.75 -28.53 -13.86
CA ALA A 43 -9.52 -29.29 -13.73
C ALA A 43 -8.63 -28.86 -12.55
N LEU A 44 -8.78 -27.62 -12.06
CA LEU A 44 -8.08 -27.15 -10.85
C LEU A 44 -8.56 -27.84 -9.56
N GLY A 45 -9.74 -28.47 -9.58
CA GLY A 45 -10.29 -29.21 -8.44
C GLY A 45 -10.58 -28.36 -7.19
N LEU A 46 -10.76 -27.05 -7.36
CA LEU A 46 -10.81 -26.08 -6.26
C LEU A 46 -11.93 -26.38 -5.24
N ARG A 47 -13.12 -26.75 -5.73
CA ARG A 47 -14.27 -27.08 -4.87
C ARG A 47 -13.99 -28.21 -3.88
N HIS A 48 -13.12 -29.17 -4.26
CA HIS A 48 -12.76 -30.29 -3.39
C HIS A 48 -11.59 -29.93 -2.47
N ARG A 49 -10.60 -29.20 -3.00
CA ARG A 49 -9.40 -28.79 -2.26
C ARG A 49 -9.66 -27.72 -1.20
N TYR A 50 -10.61 -26.84 -1.47
CA TYR A 50 -10.94 -25.69 -0.63
C TYR A 50 -12.43 -25.69 -0.29
N ALA A 51 -12.88 -26.77 0.35
CA ALA A 51 -14.18 -26.74 0.99
C ALA A 51 -14.19 -25.66 2.09
N ARG A 52 -15.37 -25.13 2.41
CA ARG A 52 -15.49 -24.05 3.39
C ARG A 52 -14.84 -24.44 4.72
N ASN A 53 -14.04 -23.53 5.28
CA ASN A 53 -13.36 -23.70 6.56
C ASN A 53 -12.43 -24.93 6.63
N THR A 54 -11.80 -25.29 5.52
CA THR A 54 -10.78 -26.36 5.48
C THR A 54 -9.53 -25.98 6.27
N ASP A 55 -9.14 -24.71 6.24
CA ASP A 55 -8.07 -24.12 7.04
C ASP A 55 -8.66 -22.96 7.87
N PRO A 56 -8.97 -23.19 9.17
CA PRO A 56 -9.60 -22.18 10.02
C PRO A 56 -8.80 -20.89 10.18
N ASP A 57 -7.47 -20.98 10.16
CA ASP A 57 -6.59 -19.81 10.31
C ASP A 57 -6.59 -18.95 9.05
N LEU A 58 -6.59 -19.59 7.87
CA LEU A 58 -6.78 -18.89 6.60
C LEU A 58 -8.18 -18.26 6.54
N THR A 59 -9.22 -19.00 6.90
CA THR A 59 -10.60 -18.47 6.95
C THR A 59 -10.68 -17.24 7.85
N ALA A 60 -10.10 -17.28 9.06
CA ALA A 60 -10.05 -16.15 9.97
C ALA A 60 -9.30 -14.94 9.37
N ALA A 61 -8.18 -15.18 8.68
CA ALA A 61 -7.40 -14.14 8.01
C ALA A 61 -8.21 -13.42 6.91
N LEU A 62 -8.95 -14.18 6.10
CA LEU A 62 -9.77 -13.64 5.01
C LEU A 62 -10.99 -12.91 5.55
N LEU A 63 -11.66 -13.46 6.57
CA LEU A 63 -12.78 -12.80 7.24
C LEU A 63 -12.34 -11.48 7.88
N LEU A 64 -11.16 -11.42 8.50
CA LEU A 64 -10.59 -10.16 9.01
C LEU A 64 -10.40 -9.14 7.88
N CYS A 65 -9.89 -9.56 6.72
CA CYS A 65 -9.72 -8.69 5.56
C CYS A 65 -11.04 -8.26 4.90
N ALA A 66 -12.13 -8.96 5.15
CA ALA A 66 -13.47 -8.66 4.63
C ALA A 66 -14.28 -7.71 5.53
N ARG A 67 -13.79 -7.41 6.75
CA ARG A 67 -14.49 -6.55 7.71
C ARG A 67 -14.57 -5.10 7.21
N THR A 68 -15.76 -4.53 7.24
CA THR A 68 -16.01 -3.13 6.87
C THR A 68 -15.62 -2.16 7.97
N ASP A 69 -15.66 -2.59 9.23
CA ASP A 69 -15.36 -1.77 10.41
C ASP A 69 -13.86 -1.74 10.76
N ALA A 70 -13.04 -2.54 10.07
CA ALA A 70 -11.62 -2.64 10.31
C ALA A 70 -10.88 -1.37 9.89
N THR A 71 -9.79 -1.06 10.61
CA THR A 71 -8.81 -0.10 10.10
C THR A 71 -8.10 -0.72 8.91
N THR A 72 -8.05 -0.03 7.79
CA THR A 72 -7.46 -0.54 6.55
C THR A 72 -6.28 0.29 6.08
N ILE A 73 -5.28 -0.40 5.53
CA ILE A 73 -4.13 0.20 4.86
C ILE A 73 -4.04 -0.40 3.46
N THR A 74 -4.05 0.43 2.42
CA THR A 74 -3.83 -0.01 1.04
C THR A 74 -2.53 0.57 0.52
N ILE A 75 -1.79 -0.23 -0.24
CA ILE A 75 -0.51 0.11 -0.86
C ILE A 75 -0.61 -0.28 -2.32
N SER A 76 -0.46 0.70 -3.21
CA SER A 76 -0.42 0.48 -4.65
C SER A 76 0.72 1.29 -5.24
N GLY A 77 1.63 0.62 -5.93
CA GLY A 77 2.78 1.27 -6.54
C GLY A 77 3.49 0.38 -7.55
N GLU A 78 4.66 0.84 -7.95
CA GLU A 78 5.55 0.13 -8.85
C GLU A 78 7.00 0.31 -8.39
N ARG A 79 7.83 -0.68 -8.71
CA ARG A 79 9.28 -0.57 -8.65
C ARG A 79 9.88 -1.03 -9.97
N SER A 80 10.88 -0.30 -10.44
CA SER A 80 11.68 -0.65 -11.62
C SER A 80 13.15 -0.49 -11.28
N ASP A 81 13.91 -1.52 -11.59
CA ASP A 81 15.37 -1.58 -11.51
C ASP A 81 16.02 -1.50 -12.92
N GLY A 82 15.25 -1.04 -13.92
CA GLY A 82 15.66 -1.02 -15.33
C GLY A 82 15.03 -2.12 -16.19
N ALA A 83 14.26 -3.03 -15.60
CA ALA A 83 13.41 -4.00 -16.28
C ALA A 83 11.91 -3.60 -16.27
N GLU A 84 11.05 -4.53 -16.67
CA GLU A 84 9.58 -4.40 -16.58
C GLU A 84 9.16 -4.02 -15.14
N PRO A 85 8.33 -2.97 -14.95
CA PRO A 85 7.92 -2.52 -13.62
C PRO A 85 7.19 -3.61 -12.84
N GLU A 86 7.71 -3.95 -11.66
CA GLU A 86 7.03 -4.84 -10.72
C GLU A 86 5.99 -4.03 -9.93
N ARG A 87 4.75 -4.52 -9.93
CA ARG A 87 3.66 -3.89 -9.17
C ARG A 87 3.77 -4.25 -7.68
N ILE A 88 3.60 -3.24 -6.84
CA ILE A 88 3.52 -3.37 -5.39
C ILE A 88 2.05 -3.20 -5.00
N LEU A 89 1.36 -4.30 -4.71
CA LEU A 89 -0.05 -4.30 -4.35
C LEU A 89 -0.23 -4.95 -2.98
N ALA A 90 -0.72 -4.22 -1.99
CA ALA A 90 -1.13 -4.80 -0.72
C ALA A 90 -2.36 -4.14 -0.12
N PHE A 91 -3.14 -4.95 0.57
CA PHE A 91 -4.24 -4.55 1.43
C PHE A 91 -3.98 -5.15 2.82
N ALA A 92 -4.16 -4.35 3.87
CA ALA A 92 -4.16 -4.84 5.23
C ALA A 92 -5.42 -4.37 5.96
N ALA A 93 -5.94 -5.24 6.83
CA ALA A 93 -7.02 -4.94 7.74
C ALA A 93 -6.59 -5.24 9.18
N VAL A 94 -6.92 -4.34 10.10
CA VAL A 94 -6.52 -4.42 11.50
C VAL A 94 -7.74 -4.30 12.40
N VAL A 95 -7.87 -5.26 13.31
CA VAL A 95 -8.86 -5.25 14.38
C VAL A 95 -8.17 -5.67 15.67
N HIS A 96 -8.26 -4.81 16.68
CA HIS A 96 -7.55 -4.96 17.95
C HIS A 96 -6.04 -5.18 17.73
N HIS A 97 -5.52 -6.36 18.11
CA HIS A 97 -4.10 -6.71 18.02
C HIS A 97 -3.76 -7.60 16.83
N HIS A 98 -4.71 -7.87 15.93
CA HIS A 98 -4.50 -8.76 14.79
C HIS A 98 -4.57 -7.98 13.48
N ALA A 99 -3.64 -8.29 12.58
CA ALA A 99 -3.61 -7.76 11.24
C ALA A 99 -3.59 -8.89 10.21
N GLY A 100 -4.50 -8.81 9.24
CA GLY A 100 -4.51 -9.63 8.03
C GLY A 100 -3.96 -8.82 6.88
N ILE A 101 -3.09 -9.42 6.06
CA ILE A 101 -2.44 -8.77 4.93
C ILE A 101 -2.66 -9.64 3.69
N LEU A 102 -3.12 -9.01 2.61
CA LEU A 102 -3.23 -9.59 1.28
C LEU A 102 -2.21 -8.88 0.39
N ILE A 103 -1.30 -9.64 -0.21
CA ILE A 103 -0.25 -9.12 -1.08
C ILE A 103 -0.47 -9.68 -2.48
N GLY A 104 -0.63 -8.78 -3.43
CA GLY A 104 -0.84 -9.11 -4.82
C GLY A 104 0.44 -9.24 -5.60
N ARG A 105 0.61 -10.38 -6.28
CA ARG A 105 1.66 -10.63 -7.26
C ARG A 105 1.04 -11.03 -8.60
N PRO A 106 1.79 -10.96 -9.72
CA PRO A 106 1.25 -11.34 -11.03
C PRO A 106 0.72 -12.78 -11.09
N ASP A 107 1.36 -13.69 -10.36
CA ASP A 107 1.13 -15.14 -10.39
C ASP A 107 0.62 -15.71 -9.06
N ALA A 108 0.46 -14.88 -8.03
CA ALA A 108 0.06 -15.32 -6.70
C ALA A 108 -0.60 -14.22 -5.88
N VAL A 109 -1.40 -14.64 -4.91
CA VAL A 109 -1.85 -13.82 -3.79
C VAL A 109 -1.31 -14.43 -2.51
N VAL A 110 -0.54 -13.64 -1.76
CA VAL A 110 -0.01 -14.05 -0.47
C VAL A 110 -0.93 -13.51 0.62
N VAL A 111 -1.38 -14.39 1.51
CA VAL A 111 -2.12 -14.03 2.71
C VAL A 111 -1.17 -14.14 3.89
N ARG A 112 -1.05 -13.09 4.72
CA ARG A 112 -0.28 -13.11 5.96
C ARG A 112 -1.16 -12.70 7.13
N VAL A 113 -0.85 -13.25 8.31
CA VAL A 113 -1.39 -12.79 9.60
C VAL A 113 -0.24 -12.51 10.54
N CYS A 114 -0.29 -11.34 11.17
CA CYS A 114 0.67 -10.90 12.18
C CYS A 114 -0.04 -10.14 13.32
N HIS A 115 0.72 -9.85 14.37
CA HIS A 115 0.28 -8.93 15.41
C HIS A 115 0.30 -7.49 14.87
N ALA A 116 -0.65 -6.64 15.23
CA ALA A 116 -0.80 -5.28 14.70
C ALA A 116 0.49 -4.44 14.82
N ARG A 117 1.24 -4.57 15.92
CA ARG A 117 2.56 -3.94 16.12
C ARG A 117 3.63 -4.28 15.06
N ALA A 118 3.53 -5.42 14.40
CA ALA A 118 4.47 -5.85 13.35
C ALA A 118 4.02 -5.44 11.94
N LEU A 119 2.82 -4.86 11.82
CA LEU A 119 2.23 -4.54 10.52
C LEU A 119 3.08 -3.52 9.74
N GLY A 120 3.64 -2.52 10.42
CA GLY A 120 4.51 -1.53 9.77
C GLY A 120 5.66 -2.20 9.04
N ASP A 121 6.37 -3.11 9.71
CA ASP A 121 7.52 -3.83 9.16
C ASP A 121 7.12 -4.73 7.99
N GLU A 122 6.01 -5.47 8.13
CA GLU A 122 5.47 -6.34 7.08
C GLU A 122 5.09 -5.54 5.81
N LEU A 123 4.52 -4.35 5.97
CA LEU A 123 4.17 -3.49 4.84
C LEU A 123 5.40 -2.84 4.19
N VAL A 124 6.43 -2.52 4.97
CA VAL A 124 7.71 -2.05 4.42
C VAL A 124 8.43 -3.15 3.67
N GLU A 125 8.37 -4.41 4.12
CA GLU A 125 8.89 -5.55 3.35
C GLU A 125 8.21 -5.66 1.97
N VAL A 126 6.90 -5.39 1.91
CA VAL A 126 6.15 -5.38 0.64
C VAL A 126 6.58 -4.23 -0.27
N ILE A 127 6.75 -3.02 0.28
CA ILE A 127 7.24 -1.85 -0.49
C ILE A 127 8.68 -2.11 -0.98
N GLY A 128 9.49 -2.78 -0.17
CA GLY A 128 10.92 -3.00 -0.38
C GLY A 128 11.77 -2.06 0.48
N SER A 129 12.99 -2.49 0.80
CA SER A 129 13.93 -1.70 1.61
C SER A 129 14.57 -0.58 0.78
N ALA A 130 14.73 0.60 1.38
CA ALA A 130 15.51 1.68 0.79
C ALA A 130 16.14 2.57 1.88
N PRO A 131 17.37 3.09 1.67
CA PRO A 131 17.96 4.04 2.60
C PRO A 131 17.17 5.36 2.59
N PRO A 132 17.24 6.16 3.66
CA PRO A 132 16.64 7.49 3.67
C PRO A 132 17.34 8.38 2.65
N GLY A 133 16.57 9.29 2.04
CA GLY A 133 17.11 10.33 1.19
C GLY A 133 18.18 11.18 1.89
N ARG A 134 19.17 11.63 1.12
CA ARG A 134 20.35 12.37 1.61
C ARG A 134 20.07 13.86 1.81
N HIS A 135 19.00 14.38 1.24
CA HIS A 135 18.62 15.77 1.43
C HIS A 135 17.73 15.94 2.66
N GLY A 136 17.95 17.02 3.41
CA GLY A 136 17.04 17.41 4.50
C GLY A 136 15.62 17.64 4.00
N ALA A 137 14.66 17.47 4.92
CA ALA A 137 13.23 17.62 4.66
C ALA A 137 12.92 18.94 3.92
N MET A 138 12.04 18.87 2.93
CA MET A 138 11.58 20.02 2.17
C MET A 138 10.10 20.24 2.48
N ARG A 139 9.69 21.49 2.71
CA ARG A 139 8.30 21.84 3.00
C ARG A 139 7.98 23.19 2.42
N GLU A 140 7.03 23.25 1.51
CA GLU A 140 6.68 24.47 0.78
C GLU A 140 5.16 24.52 0.52
N PRO A 141 4.56 25.72 0.42
CA PRO A 141 3.15 25.85 0.06
C PRO A 141 2.83 25.13 -1.25
N GLN A 142 1.71 24.42 -1.30
CA GLN A 142 1.35 23.60 -2.47
C GLN A 142 1.30 24.44 -3.75
N GLU A 143 0.64 25.61 -3.71
CA GLU A 143 0.57 26.55 -4.83
C GLU A 143 1.96 26.97 -5.30
N ALA A 144 2.87 27.28 -4.37
CA ALA A 144 4.22 27.71 -4.71
C ALA A 144 5.03 26.64 -5.43
N VAL A 145 4.75 25.34 -5.19
CA VAL A 145 5.42 24.20 -5.84
C VAL A 145 4.73 23.81 -7.16
N LEU A 146 3.40 23.75 -7.18
CA LEU A 146 2.61 23.27 -8.33
C LEU A 146 2.40 24.32 -9.42
N ASP A 147 2.24 25.60 -9.07
CA ASP A 147 2.07 26.66 -10.09
C ASP A 147 3.40 26.94 -10.78
N SER A 148 3.42 26.71 -12.09
CA SER A 148 4.64 26.70 -12.89
C SER A 148 4.91 27.96 -13.71
N GLU A 149 4.03 28.97 -13.75
CA GLU A 149 4.18 30.08 -14.72
C GLU A 149 3.90 31.52 -14.18
N ASP A 150 4.81 32.44 -14.53
CA ASP A 150 4.59 33.88 -14.74
C ASP A 150 3.97 34.78 -13.66
N LYS A 151 4.44 34.70 -12.42
CA LYS A 151 4.36 35.86 -11.50
C LYS A 151 5.73 36.51 -11.35
N PRO A 152 5.85 37.85 -11.55
CA PRO A 152 7.13 38.55 -11.48
C PRO A 152 7.80 38.31 -10.12
N PRO A 153 9.14 38.31 -10.07
CA PRO A 153 9.90 37.83 -8.93
C PRO A 153 9.83 38.86 -7.80
N TYR A 154 8.74 38.87 -7.04
CA TYR A 154 8.85 39.35 -5.66
C TYR A 154 9.72 38.33 -4.94
N ARG A 155 10.99 38.70 -4.74
CA ARG A 155 12.04 37.96 -4.06
C ARG A 155 11.69 37.77 -2.58
N THR A 156 10.66 37.01 -2.28
CA THR A 156 10.46 36.43 -0.96
C THR A 156 11.24 35.11 -0.94
N HIS A 157 11.85 34.80 0.22
CA HIS A 157 12.72 33.63 0.37
C HIS A 157 12.02 32.29 0.01
N GLY A 158 10.68 32.24 -0.03
CA GLY A 158 9.89 31.05 -0.36
C GLY A 158 10.04 30.52 -1.80
N HIS A 159 10.27 31.38 -2.81
CA HIS A 159 10.32 30.90 -4.20
C HIS A 159 11.57 30.04 -4.53
N ARG A 160 12.70 30.28 -3.85
CA ARG A 160 13.93 29.50 -4.08
C ARG A 160 13.80 28.06 -3.59
N ASN A 161 13.15 27.88 -2.45
CA ASN A 161 12.94 26.55 -1.89
C ASN A 161 11.88 25.78 -2.67
N ALA A 162 10.81 26.43 -3.13
CA ALA A 162 9.84 25.80 -4.03
C ALA A 162 10.47 25.35 -5.37
N ALA A 163 11.40 26.14 -5.93
CA ALA A 163 12.15 25.74 -7.12
C ALA A 163 13.07 24.52 -6.86
N ARG A 164 13.70 24.45 -5.67
CA ARG A 164 14.47 23.27 -5.25
C ARG A 164 13.57 22.04 -5.08
N PHE A 165 12.40 22.21 -4.46
CA PHE A 165 11.41 21.15 -4.29
C PHE A 165 10.96 20.60 -5.65
N ARG A 166 10.56 21.47 -6.59
CA ARG A 166 10.18 21.07 -7.96
C ARG A 166 11.29 20.29 -8.66
N ARG A 167 12.54 20.76 -8.55
CA ARG A 167 13.69 20.08 -9.15
C ARG A 167 13.81 18.67 -8.60
N LYS A 168 13.75 18.52 -7.27
CA LYS A 168 13.80 17.21 -6.60
C LYS A 168 12.68 16.28 -7.06
N LEU A 169 11.44 16.76 -7.20
CA LEU A 169 10.31 15.95 -7.70
C LEU A 169 10.47 15.48 -9.15
N ARG A 170 11.38 16.09 -9.93
CA ARG A 170 11.68 15.68 -11.30
C ARG A 170 12.85 14.70 -11.39
N ASP A 171 13.52 14.39 -10.27
CA ASP A 171 14.58 13.40 -10.26
C ASP A 171 14.01 12.01 -10.62
N PRO A 172 14.80 11.14 -11.28
CA PRO A 172 14.39 9.77 -11.57
C PRO A 172 14.01 8.99 -10.31
N VAL A 173 12.99 8.14 -10.42
CA VAL A 173 12.43 7.36 -9.32
C VAL A 173 12.47 5.87 -9.68
N ASN A 174 13.08 5.06 -8.81
CA ASN A 174 13.13 3.60 -8.95
C ASN A 174 11.86 2.94 -8.38
N SER A 175 11.27 3.50 -7.32
CA SER A 175 10.01 3.00 -6.77
C SER A 175 9.13 4.12 -6.28
N ARG A 176 7.83 4.00 -6.52
CA ARG A 176 6.82 4.94 -6.04
C ARG A 176 5.48 4.27 -5.87
N GLY A 177 4.64 4.92 -5.08
CA GLY A 177 3.23 4.59 -5.05
C GLY A 177 2.48 5.34 -3.97
N PHE A 178 1.26 4.89 -3.73
CA PHE A 178 0.30 5.51 -2.85
C PHE A 178 -0.04 4.57 -1.70
N ILE A 179 -0.07 5.15 -0.51
CA ILE A 179 -0.55 4.54 0.71
C ILE A 179 -1.84 5.25 1.08
N THR A 180 -2.91 4.50 1.31
CA THR A 180 -4.16 5.04 1.86
C THR A 180 -4.47 4.36 3.17
N VAL A 181 -4.77 5.15 4.20
CA VAL A 181 -5.13 4.66 5.53
C VAL A 181 -6.52 5.17 5.90
N THR A 182 -7.41 4.25 6.23
CA THR A 182 -8.76 4.53 6.73
C THR A 182 -8.90 3.88 8.10
N VAL A 183 -9.07 4.70 9.15
CA VAL A 183 -9.15 4.24 10.53
C VAL A 183 -10.61 4.06 10.91
N ALA A 184 -10.97 2.87 11.39
CA ALA A 184 -12.29 2.50 11.92
C ALA A 184 -13.46 3.29 11.29
N PRO A 185 -13.80 3.04 10.02
CA PRO A 185 -14.68 3.91 9.23
C PRO A 185 -16.10 4.03 9.80
N ASP A 186 -16.55 3.04 10.57
CA ASP A 186 -17.87 3.06 11.22
C ASP A 186 -17.89 3.90 12.51
N ASN A 187 -16.73 4.38 12.98
CA ASN A 187 -16.63 5.29 14.11
C ASN A 187 -16.66 6.75 13.62
N PRO A 188 -17.69 7.54 13.98
CA PRO A 188 -17.84 8.92 13.49
C PRO A 188 -16.76 9.90 13.98
N ILE A 189 -15.98 9.53 15.00
CA ILE A 189 -14.89 10.35 15.55
C ILE A 189 -13.54 9.99 14.89
N SER A 190 -13.51 8.97 14.03
CA SER A 190 -12.29 8.57 13.32
C SER A 190 -11.73 9.71 12.48
N PRO A 191 -10.39 9.82 12.37
CA PRO A 191 -9.78 10.80 11.51
C PRO A 191 -10.16 10.56 10.03
N PRO A 192 -10.16 11.61 9.20
CA PRO A 192 -10.40 11.45 7.77
C PRO A 192 -9.35 10.52 7.14
N THR A 193 -9.73 9.83 6.06
CA THR A 193 -8.82 9.00 5.26
C THR A 193 -7.56 9.78 4.90
N ARG A 194 -6.40 9.16 5.12
CA ARG A 194 -5.09 9.79 4.95
C ARG A 194 -4.35 9.15 3.79
N HIS A 195 -3.76 9.97 2.94
CA HIS A 195 -2.94 9.52 1.81
C HIS A 195 -1.48 9.90 2.02
N ARG A 196 -0.56 9.02 1.63
CA ARG A 196 0.88 9.29 1.51
C ARG A 196 1.39 8.76 0.20
N THR A 197 2.40 9.41 -0.36
CA THR A 197 3.13 8.91 -1.51
C THR A 197 4.56 8.61 -1.06
N TRP A 198 5.07 7.41 -1.32
CA TRP A 198 6.50 7.15 -1.16
C TRP A 198 7.20 7.35 -2.50
N LEU A 199 8.42 7.84 -2.45
CA LEU A 199 9.28 8.07 -3.62
C LEU A 199 10.70 7.63 -3.28
N ASP A 200 11.19 6.63 -3.99
CA ASP A 200 12.57 6.14 -3.89
C ASP A 200 13.35 6.68 -5.08
N PHE A 201 14.05 7.81 -4.88
CA PHE A 201 14.80 8.47 -5.94
C PHE A 201 16.09 7.71 -6.25
N THR A 202 16.35 7.51 -7.53
CA THR A 202 17.54 6.82 -8.04
C THR A 202 18.81 7.48 -7.50
N GLY A 203 19.64 6.72 -6.78
CA GLY A 203 20.93 7.19 -6.25
C GLY A 203 20.86 8.10 -5.01
N ASP A 204 19.68 8.38 -4.47
CA ASP A 204 19.50 9.26 -3.31
C ASP A 204 18.88 8.50 -2.12
N GLY A 205 17.68 7.95 -2.28
CA GLY A 205 16.97 7.24 -1.23
C GLY A 205 15.48 7.58 -1.19
N ARG A 206 14.85 7.09 -0.13
CA ARG A 206 13.41 7.16 0.11
C ARG A 206 12.98 8.45 0.78
N TYR A 207 11.84 8.96 0.30
CA TYR A 207 11.12 10.07 0.89
C TYR A 207 9.63 9.77 0.97
N LEU A 208 8.98 10.31 1.99
CA LEU A 208 7.53 10.42 2.09
C LEU A 208 7.07 11.81 1.64
N LEU A 209 6.25 11.82 0.60
CA LEU A 209 5.51 12.99 0.13
C LEU A 209 4.14 13.05 0.83
N THR A 210 3.86 14.16 1.49
CA THR A 210 2.54 14.48 2.04
C THR A 210 1.97 15.67 1.28
N THR A 211 0.75 15.51 0.80
CA THR A 211 -0.02 16.55 0.10
C THR A 211 -1.10 17.10 1.02
N ALA A 212 -0.91 18.32 1.50
CA ALA A 212 -1.89 19.12 2.24
C ALA A 212 -1.77 20.58 1.78
N ALA A 213 -2.17 21.56 2.59
CA ALA A 213 -1.94 22.98 2.25
C ALA A 213 -0.46 23.28 1.93
N ASP A 214 0.45 22.59 2.64
CA ASP A 214 1.86 22.55 2.31
C ASP A 214 2.22 21.15 1.78
N LEU A 215 3.05 21.12 0.74
CA LEU A 215 3.73 19.89 0.32
C LEU A 215 4.93 19.67 1.21
N SER A 216 5.09 18.46 1.75
CA SER A 216 6.30 18.05 2.45
C SER A 216 6.91 16.81 1.82
N LEU A 217 8.23 16.83 1.65
CA LEU A 217 9.03 15.70 1.19
C LEU A 217 10.07 15.41 2.28
N THR A 218 9.83 14.36 3.05
CA THR A 218 10.63 14.03 4.24
C THR A 218 11.42 12.76 3.98
N PRO A 219 12.76 12.76 4.08
CA PRO A 219 13.55 11.53 3.98
C PRO A 219 13.14 10.59 5.12
N CYS A 220 13.04 9.30 4.83
CA CYS A 220 12.71 8.30 5.84
C CYS A 220 13.37 6.97 5.50
N ASP A 221 13.87 6.28 6.51
CA ASP A 221 14.32 4.90 6.37
C ASP A 221 13.13 3.92 6.53
N ASP A 222 13.44 2.62 6.55
CA ASP A 222 12.45 1.57 6.71
C ASP A 222 11.73 1.63 8.07
N ALA A 223 12.46 1.92 9.15
CA ALA A 223 11.88 1.99 10.49
C ALA A 223 11.00 3.24 10.65
N ASP A 224 11.43 4.37 10.11
CA ASP A 224 10.65 5.60 10.04
C ASP A 224 9.34 5.37 9.29
N LEU A 225 9.39 4.70 8.13
CA LEU A 225 8.22 4.38 7.34
C LEU A 225 7.26 3.43 8.09
N ALA A 226 7.78 2.34 8.67
CA ALA A 226 6.99 1.40 9.45
C ALA A 226 6.27 2.11 10.62
N ASN A 227 7.00 2.91 11.40
CA ASN A 227 6.44 3.70 12.50
C ASN A 227 5.43 4.73 12.01
N HIS A 228 5.64 5.33 10.84
CA HIS A 228 4.71 6.28 10.25
C HIS A 228 3.39 5.61 9.84
N LEU A 229 3.44 4.43 9.22
CA LEU A 229 2.25 3.64 8.86
C LEU A 229 1.41 3.27 10.08
N THR A 230 2.05 2.73 11.12
CA THR A 230 1.41 2.34 12.38
C THR A 230 0.73 3.55 13.05
N ARG A 231 1.41 4.71 13.09
CA ARG A 231 0.82 5.97 13.62
C ARG A 231 -0.35 6.47 12.79
N LEU A 232 -0.27 6.42 11.46
CA LEU A 232 -1.37 6.85 10.59
C LEU A 232 -2.62 5.99 10.80
N ALA A 233 -2.42 4.70 11.07
CA ALA A 233 -3.46 3.71 11.35
C ALA A 233 -3.95 3.72 12.80
N CYS A 234 -3.41 4.59 13.67
CA CYS A 234 -3.73 4.63 15.10
C CYS A 234 -3.51 3.28 15.82
N ILE A 235 -2.53 2.52 15.36
CA ILE A 235 -2.12 1.27 16.00
C ILE A 235 -1.13 1.62 17.12
N GLN A 236 -1.33 1.05 18.30
CA GLN A 236 -0.47 1.24 19.48
C GLN A 236 0.36 0.00 19.77
#